data_AF-A0A484ZYP5-F1
#
_entry.id   AF-A0A484ZYP5-F1
#
_cell.length_a   1.000
_cell.length_b   1.000
_cell.length_c   1.000
_cell.angle_alpha   90.00
_cell.angle_beta   90.00
_cell.angle_gamma   90.00
#
_symmetry.space_group_name_H-M   'P 1'
#
loop_
_entity.id
_entity.type
_entity.pdbx_description
1 polymer ?
#
loop_
_entity_poly.entity_id
_entity_poly.type
_entity_poly.pdbx_seq_one_letter_code
_entity_poly.pdbx_strand_id
1 'polypeptide(L)'
;MMNDVVSPEFDENGRALRRIRSFVRRQGRLTKGQQFALDNFWPVMGVEFQPEPLDLSGLFGREAPVTLEIGFGMGDVSGQNG
;
A
#
# COMPACT_ATOMS: atom_id res chain seq x y z
N MET A 1 -8.40 -3.02 -5.62
CA MET A 1 -9.08 -3.40 -4.37
C MET A 1 -8.10 -4.25 -3.55
N MET A 2 -7.80 -3.88 -2.30
CA MET A 2 -6.86 -4.61 -1.43
C MET A 2 -7.46 -5.95 -0.96
N ASN A 3 -6.70 -7.05 -1.11
CA ASN A 3 -7.03 -8.37 -0.58
C ASN A 3 -6.41 -8.56 0.82
N ASP A 4 -7.21 -8.45 1.88
CA ASP A 4 -6.87 -8.97 3.21
C ASP A 4 -7.02 -10.50 3.19
N VAL A 5 -5.96 -11.24 2.89
CA VAL A 5 -6.02 -12.71 2.86
C VAL A 5 -6.01 -13.27 4.27
N VAL A 6 -7.20 -13.40 4.85
CA VAL A 6 -7.47 -14.11 6.09
C VAL A 6 -7.63 -15.60 5.79
N SER A 7 -6.69 -16.43 6.27
CA SER A 7 -6.85 -17.89 6.21
C SER A 7 -7.87 -18.37 7.25
N PRO A 8 -8.88 -19.18 6.88
CA PRO A 8 -9.94 -19.63 7.79
C PRO A 8 -9.49 -20.78 8.71
N GLU A 9 -9.85 -20.70 9.99
CA GLU A 9 -9.83 -21.83 10.94
C GLU A 9 -11.18 -22.55 10.88
N PHE A 10 -11.23 -23.85 11.13
CA PHE A 10 -12.47 -24.64 11.05
C PHE A 10 -12.84 -25.27 12.40
N ASP A 11 -14.13 -25.41 12.70
CA ASP A 11 -14.63 -26.15 13.86
C ASP A 11 -14.50 -27.67 13.66
N GLU A 12 -14.84 -28.43 14.70
CA GLU A 12 -14.80 -29.91 14.73
C GLU A 12 -15.68 -30.56 13.64
N ASN A 13 -16.65 -29.82 13.11
CA ASN A 13 -17.55 -30.22 12.03
C ASN A 13 -17.11 -29.66 10.65
N GLY A 14 -15.91 -29.09 10.55
CA GLY A 14 -15.36 -28.53 9.32
C GLY A 14 -15.97 -27.19 8.89
N ARG A 15 -16.59 -26.42 9.81
CA ARG A 15 -17.17 -25.11 9.49
C ARG A 15 -16.18 -23.99 9.79
N ALA A 16 -15.99 -23.08 8.84
CA ALA A 16 -15.05 -21.96 8.99
C ALA A 16 -15.47 -21.02 10.15
N LEU A 17 -14.61 -20.90 11.16
CA LEU A 17 -14.73 -19.97 12.28
C LEU A 17 -14.43 -18.55 11.80
N ARG A 18 -15.47 -17.72 11.74
CA ARG A 18 -15.33 -16.30 11.39
C ARG A 18 -14.83 -15.52 12.61
N ARG A 19 -13.51 -15.38 12.77
CA ARG A 19 -12.95 -14.41 13.72
C ARG A 19 -13.27 -12.99 13.25
N ILE A 20 -13.96 -12.22 14.09
CA ILE A 20 -14.10 -10.76 13.91
C ILE A 20 -12.69 -10.17 14.12
N ARG A 21 -12.09 -9.64 13.04
CA ARG A 21 -10.81 -8.93 13.10
C ARG A 21 -11.10 -7.43 13.17
N SER A 22 -10.88 -6.84 14.34
CA SER A 22 -10.93 -5.38 14.51
C SER A 22 -9.63 -4.76 14.00
N PHE A 23 -9.66 -4.17 12.81
CA PHE A 23 -8.56 -3.33 12.33
C PHE A 23 -8.77 -1.91 12.86
N VAL A 24 -7.87 -1.45 13.73
CA VAL A 24 -7.86 -0.05 14.14
C VAL A 24 -7.25 0.76 12.99
N ARG A 25 -8.02 1.73 12.46
CA ARG A 25 -7.46 2.71 11.52
C ARG A 25 -6.40 3.51 12.27
N ARG A 26 -5.12 3.31 11.95
CA ARG A 26 -4.06 4.23 12.36
C ARG A 26 -4.21 5.51 11.55
N GLN A 27 -5.17 6.36 11.92
CA GLN A 27 -5.15 7.76 11.48
C GLN A 27 -3.97 8.44 12.20
N GLY A 28 -2.76 8.20 11.71
CA GLY A 28 -1.62 9.03 12.06
C GLY A 28 -1.93 10.44 11.57
N ARG A 29 -1.96 11.40 12.50
CA ARG A 29 -2.13 12.80 12.13
C ARG A 29 -0.93 13.19 11.28
N LEU A 30 -1.16 13.68 10.06
CA LEU A 30 -0.08 14.15 9.20
C LEU A 30 0.75 15.19 9.97
N THR A 31 2.06 14.97 10.01
CA THR A 31 2.97 16.00 10.52
C THR A 31 2.99 17.16 9.53
N LYS A 32 3.39 18.36 9.98
CA LYS A 32 3.54 19.52 9.09
C LYS A 32 4.47 19.24 7.91
N GLY A 33 5.54 18.47 8.14
CA GLY A 33 6.47 18.07 7.09
C GLY A 33 5.85 17.12 6.06
N GLN A 34 5.05 16.15 6.52
CA GLN A 34 4.31 15.26 5.61
C GLN A 34 3.28 16.02 4.77
N GLN A 35 2.55 16.96 5.36
CA GLN A 35 1.60 17.79 4.63
C GLN A 35 2.32 18.63 3.56
N PHE A 36 3.41 19.32 3.94
CA PHE A 36 4.21 20.09 3.00
C PHE A 36 4.73 19.22 1.85
N ALA A 37 5.21 18.01 2.15
CA ALA A 37 5.69 17.09 1.13
C ALA A 37 4.57 16.66 0.17
N LEU A 38 3.38 16.35 0.69
CA LEU A 38 2.22 16.07 -0.15
C LEU A 38 1.89 17.27 -1.04
N ASP A 39 1.78 18.47 -0.48
CA ASP A 39 1.38 19.67 -1.24
C ASP A 39 2.37 20.01 -2.37
N ASN A 40 3.67 19.81 -2.15
CA ASN A 40 4.70 20.24 -3.09
C ASN A 40 5.15 19.14 -4.06
N PHE A 41 5.11 17.87 -3.63
CA PHE A 41 5.69 16.77 -4.41
C PHE A 41 4.66 15.81 -5.00
N TRP A 42 3.43 15.75 -4.44
CA TRP A 42 2.36 14.97 -5.06
C TRP A 42 2.07 15.38 -6.51
N PRO A 43 2.08 16.68 -6.90
CA PRO A 43 1.81 17.07 -8.29
C PRO A 43 2.81 16.54 -9.32
N VAL A 44 4.02 16.16 -8.88
CA VAL A 44 5.11 15.72 -9.78
C VAL A 44 5.43 14.22 -9.65
N MET A 45 5.20 13.61 -8.50
CA MET A 45 5.52 12.20 -8.24
C MET A 45 4.30 11.33 -7.93
N GLY A 46 3.16 11.94 -7.58
CA GLY A 46 1.92 11.24 -7.25
C GLY A 46 1.25 10.70 -8.50
N VAL A 47 0.61 9.54 -8.35
CA VAL A 47 -0.25 8.96 -9.38
C VAL A 47 -1.63 8.81 -8.78
N GLU A 48 -2.59 9.54 -9.35
CA GLU A 48 -3.99 9.45 -8.94
C GLU A 48 -4.57 8.08 -9.30
N PHE A 49 -5.52 7.63 -8.48
CA PHE A 49 -6.20 6.37 -8.75
C PHE A 49 -7.12 6.51 -9.96
N GLN A 50 -7.02 5.55 -10.88
CA GLN A 50 -7.93 5.38 -12.00
C GLN A 50 -8.31 3.90 -12.15
N PRO A 51 -9.51 3.58 -12.66
CA PRO A 51 -9.95 2.20 -12.85
C PRO A 51 -9.22 1.48 -14.00
N GLU A 52 -8.56 2.20 -14.89
CA GLU A 52 -7.79 1.66 -16.01
C GLU A 52 -6.39 1.18 -15.59
N PRO A 53 -5.84 0.16 -16.26
CA PRO A 53 -4.44 -0.22 -16.09
C PRO A 53 -3.48 0.95 -16.36
N LEU A 54 -2.45 1.07 -15.52
CA LEU A 54 -1.44 2.12 -15.64
C LEU A 54 -0.42 1.78 -16.73
N ASP A 55 -0.19 2.69 -17.68
CA ASP A 55 0.92 2.61 -18.62
C ASP A 55 2.22 3.04 -17.95
N LEU A 56 3.00 2.05 -17.50
CA LEU A 56 4.25 2.26 -16.76
C LEU A 56 5.35 2.83 -17.67
N SER A 57 5.40 2.45 -18.94
CA SER A 57 6.42 2.94 -19.88
C SER A 57 6.18 4.42 -20.19
N GLY A 58 4.93 4.81 -20.41
CA GLY A 58 4.53 6.20 -20.55
C GLY A 58 4.80 7.02 -19.29
N LEU A 59 4.47 6.47 -18.11
CA LEU A 59 4.67 7.14 -16.83
C LEU A 59 6.15 7.40 -16.52
N PHE A 60 7.03 6.40 -16.70
CA PHE A 60 8.45 6.53 -16.40
C PHE A 60 9.29 7.07 -17.57
N GLY A 61 8.70 7.21 -18.76
CA GLY A 61 9.40 7.66 -19.98
C GLY A 61 10.45 6.69 -20.51
N ARG A 62 10.42 5.43 -20.08
CA ARG A 62 11.37 4.37 -20.52
C ARG A 62 10.80 2.97 -20.27
N GLU A 63 11.33 2.00 -21.01
CA GLU A 63 11.13 0.58 -20.72
C GLU A 63 12.25 0.06 -19.81
N ALA A 64 11.90 -0.34 -18.60
CA ALA A 64 12.82 -0.91 -17.63
C ALA A 64 12.04 -1.83 -16.65
N PRO A 65 12.71 -2.77 -15.94
CA PRO A 65 12.07 -3.52 -14.87
C PRO A 65 11.47 -2.59 -13.81
N VAL A 66 10.26 -2.89 -13.35
CA VAL A 66 9.51 -2.10 -12.35
C VAL A 66 9.31 -2.92 -11.08
N THR A 67 9.53 -2.29 -9.92
CA THR A 67 9.27 -2.88 -8.61
C THR A 67 8.10 -2.15 -7.94
N LEU A 68 7.15 -2.91 -7.41
CA LEU A 68 6.02 -2.41 -6.63
C LEU A 68 6.16 -2.82 -5.16
N GLU A 69 6.17 -1.85 -4.27
CA GLU A 69 6.15 -2.08 -2.83
C GLU A 69 4.78 -1.67 -2.25
N ILE A 70 4.05 -2.63 -1.67
CA ILE A 70 2.76 -2.39 -1.04
C ILE A 70 2.99 -2.13 0.45
N GLY A 71 2.65 -0.92 0.90
CA GLY A 71 2.77 -0.55 2.32
C GLY A 71 4.17 -0.06 2.74
N PHE A 72 4.85 0.70 1.88
CA PHE A 72 6.22 1.24 2.08
C PHE A 72 6.40 2.19 3.30
N GLY A 73 5.35 2.43 4.09
CA GLY A 73 5.41 3.23 5.31
C GLY A 73 5.93 4.66 5.07
N MET A 74 7.05 5.00 5.72
CA MET A 74 7.67 6.33 5.64
C MET A 74 8.73 6.45 4.52
N GLY A 75 8.93 5.41 3.72
CA GLY A 75 9.97 5.39 2.69
C GLY A 75 11.37 5.09 3.23
N ASP A 76 11.50 4.77 4.52
CA ASP A 76 12.69 4.11 5.05
C ASP A 76 12.69 2.67 4.55
N VAL A 77 13.46 2.42 3.49
CA VAL A 77 13.85 1.07 3.11
C VAL A 77 14.54 0.46 4.32
N SER A 78 13.89 -0.49 5.00
CA SER A 78 14.57 -1.37 5.96
C SER A 78 15.42 -2.38 5.18
N GLY A 79 16.38 -1.86 4.42
CA GLY A 79 17.51 -2.56 3.86
C GLY A 79 18.68 -2.42 4.83
N GLN A 80 18.59 -3.10 5.97
CA GLN A 80 19.80 -3.47 6.71
C GLN A 80 20.14 -4.89 6.29
N ASN A 81 21.08 -4.99 5.36
CA ASN A 81 21.89 -6.20 5.20
C ASN A 81 22.55 -6.50 6.55
N GLY A 82 22.35 -7.72 7.03
CA GLY A 82 23.13 -8.40 8.06
C GLY A 82 23.10 -9.88 7.76
#